data_AF-A0A814HPS6-F1
#
_entry.id   AF-A0A814HPS6-F1
#
_cell.length_a   1.000
_cell.length_b   1.000
_cell.length_c   1.000
_cell.angle_alpha   90.00
_cell.angle_beta   90.00
_cell.angle_gamma   90.00
#
_symmetry.space_group_name_H-M   'P 1'
#
loop_
_entity.id
_entity.type
_entity.pdbx_description
1 polymer ?
#
loop_
_entity_poly.entity_id
_entity_poly.type
_entity_poly.pdbx_seq_one_letter_code
_entity_poly.pdbx_strand_id
1 'polypeptide(L)'
;MGYRLMCQFWTYDVFYHPAIIQGNYDYLMRMDDDSYFISSYEESFDLMHPILQRFLNKNSLQRGCIYNNFFVIRLKWYYESKRVQSFVHELIRDNLMLREYIGDGCVHSAMLEIDKQVKIERMTDISYGHNTHLMSRGSVDFRFYAVDGFWKEILHSC
;
A
#
# COMPACT_ATOMS: atom_id res chain seq x y z
N MET A 1 -19.66 -11.00 2.93
CA MET A 1 -18.73 -11.78 3.76
C MET A 1 -17.34 -11.84 3.13
N GLY A 2 -17.20 -12.23 1.85
CA GLY A 2 -15.90 -12.39 1.17
C GLY A 2 -14.91 -11.23 1.33
N TYR A 3 -15.34 -9.99 1.06
CA TYR A 3 -14.48 -8.80 1.23
C TYR A 3 -13.90 -8.66 2.65
N ARG A 4 -14.71 -8.92 3.69
CA ARG A 4 -14.27 -8.81 5.09
C ARG A 4 -13.18 -9.84 5.40
N LEU A 5 -13.34 -11.06 4.89
CA LEU A 5 -12.35 -12.13 5.03
C LEU A 5 -11.07 -11.82 4.25
N MET A 6 -11.19 -11.21 3.05
CA MET A 6 -10.04 -10.73 2.28
C MET A 6 -9.24 -9.66 3.05
N CYS A 7 -9.91 -8.69 3.67
CA CYS A 7 -9.25 -7.69 4.51
C CYS A 7 -8.51 -8.33 5.70
N GLN A 8 -9.14 -9.29 6.38
CA GLN A 8 -8.48 -10.02 7.46
C GLN A 8 -7.27 -10.81 6.95
N PHE A 9 -7.40 -11.46 5.79
CA PHE A 9 -6.33 -12.22 5.19
C PHE A 9 -5.09 -11.37 4.94
N TRP A 10 -5.25 -10.21 4.29
CA TRP A 10 -4.14 -9.29 4.01
C TRP A 10 -3.64 -8.51 5.22
N THR A 11 -4.40 -8.51 6.31
CA THR A 11 -3.99 -7.90 7.58
C THR A 11 -3.20 -8.87 8.45
N TYR A 12 -3.60 -10.14 8.48
CA TYR A 12 -3.11 -11.12 9.44
C TYR A 12 -2.74 -12.45 8.78
N ASP A 13 -3.69 -13.15 8.17
CA ASP A 13 -3.51 -14.57 7.81
C ASP A 13 -2.34 -14.78 6.82
N VAL A 14 -2.11 -13.86 5.88
CA VAL A 14 -1.02 -13.96 4.89
C VAL A 14 0.36 -14.05 5.56
N PHE A 15 0.56 -13.34 6.67
CA PHE A 15 1.84 -13.32 7.40
C PHE A 15 2.08 -14.59 8.20
N TYR A 16 1.04 -15.41 8.42
CA TYR A 16 1.16 -16.69 9.11
C TYR A 16 0.98 -17.89 8.16
N HIS A 17 0.83 -17.62 6.86
CA HIS A 17 0.65 -18.67 5.88
C HIS A 17 1.90 -19.57 5.80
N PRO A 18 1.76 -20.91 5.79
CA PRO A 18 2.89 -21.84 5.79
C PRO A 18 3.90 -21.58 4.67
N ALA A 19 3.43 -21.20 3.47
CA ALA A 19 4.32 -20.88 2.35
C ALA A 19 5.24 -19.68 2.63
N ILE A 20 4.77 -18.69 3.40
CA ILE A 20 5.58 -17.52 3.77
C ILE A 20 6.58 -17.90 4.86
N ILE A 21 6.12 -18.59 5.91
CA ILE A 21 6.96 -19.01 7.04
C ILE A 21 8.05 -19.99 6.58
N GLN A 22 7.67 -21.05 5.86
CA GLN A 22 8.60 -22.10 5.44
C GLN A 22 9.54 -21.63 4.33
N GLY A 23 9.10 -20.68 3.51
CA GLY A 23 9.92 -20.09 2.45
C GLY A 23 11.06 -19.21 2.97
N ASN A 24 11.04 -18.82 4.26
CA ASN A 24 12.02 -17.91 4.86
C ASN A 24 12.24 -16.63 4.03
N TYR A 25 11.17 -16.07 3.47
CA TYR A 25 11.25 -14.85 2.67
C TYR A 25 11.55 -13.64 3.55
N ASP A 26 12.36 -12.71 3.04
CA ASP A 26 12.62 -11.42 3.70
C ASP A 26 11.53 -10.38 3.41
N TYR A 27 10.89 -10.50 2.24
CA TYR A 27 9.93 -9.55 1.71
C TYR A 27 8.68 -10.24 1.17
N LEU A 28 7.54 -9.59 1.31
CA LEU A 28 6.28 -9.95 0.68
C LEU A 28 5.87 -8.82 -0.26
N MET A 29 5.43 -9.17 -1.45
CA MET A 29 4.88 -8.25 -2.44
C MET A 29 3.43 -8.63 -2.73
N ARG A 30 2.52 -7.67 -2.58
CA ARG A 30 1.12 -7.81 -3.00
C ARG A 30 0.92 -7.18 -4.37
N MET A 31 0.18 -7.88 -5.21
CA MET A 31 -0.35 -7.40 -6.48
C MET A 31 -1.74 -8.01 -6.65
N ASP A 32 -2.78 -7.18 -6.65
CA ASP A 32 -4.15 -7.63 -6.89
C ASP A 32 -4.37 -7.99 -8.37
N ASP A 33 -5.42 -8.74 -8.65
CA ASP A 33 -5.94 -8.92 -10.01
C ASP A 33 -6.33 -7.56 -10.61
N ASP A 34 -6.30 -7.47 -11.95
CA ASP A 34 -6.47 -6.21 -12.69
C ASP A 34 -5.47 -5.09 -12.31
N SER A 35 -4.37 -5.44 -11.65
CA SER A 35 -3.21 -4.57 -11.48
C SER A 35 -2.27 -4.72 -12.66
N TYR A 36 -1.85 -3.60 -13.24
CA TYR A 36 -0.90 -3.60 -14.35
C TYR A 36 0.09 -2.44 -14.23
N PHE A 37 1.35 -2.74 -14.54
CA PHE A 37 2.37 -1.73 -14.76
C PHE A 37 2.25 -1.23 -16.19
N ILE A 38 2.10 0.08 -16.36
CA ILE A 38 1.63 0.66 -17.63
C ILE A 38 2.78 0.97 -18.60
N SER A 39 4.05 1.00 -18.18
CA SER A 39 5.11 1.51 -19.06
C SER A 39 6.51 0.96 -18.85
N SER A 40 7.22 0.78 -19.97
CA SER A 40 8.68 0.79 -20.12
C SER A 40 9.26 2.22 -20.05
N TYR A 41 10.52 2.31 -19.63
CA TYR A 41 11.35 3.45 -19.18
C TYR A 41 11.70 4.51 -20.27
N GLU A 42 11.74 5.83 -19.97
CA GLU A 42 12.96 6.69 -19.81
C GLU A 42 12.72 8.00 -18.95
N GLU A 43 13.82 8.71 -18.57
CA GLU A 43 14.14 9.80 -17.57
C GLU A 43 13.17 11.00 -17.25
N SER A 44 13.36 11.95 -16.29
CA SER A 44 14.47 12.40 -15.38
C SER A 44 13.95 12.90 -13.99
N PHE A 45 14.88 13.17 -13.05
CA PHE A 45 14.68 13.31 -11.59
C PHE A 45 14.83 14.73 -10.98
N ASP A 46 14.62 15.82 -11.73
CA ASP A 46 15.04 17.16 -11.25
C ASP A 46 14.06 17.91 -10.33
N LEU A 47 12.79 17.53 -10.22
CA LEU A 47 11.75 18.45 -9.69
C LEU A 47 11.34 18.29 -8.21
N MET A 48 11.79 17.24 -7.52
CA MET A 48 11.18 16.86 -6.22
C MET A 48 12.01 17.17 -4.97
N HIS A 49 13.28 17.55 -5.12
CA HIS A 49 14.15 17.84 -3.97
C HIS A 49 13.69 19.04 -3.09
N PRO A 50 13.05 20.10 -3.60
CA PRO A 50 12.66 21.26 -2.77
C PRO A 50 11.41 21.05 -1.91
N ILE A 51 10.57 20.05 -2.24
CA ILE A 51 9.24 19.86 -1.62
C ILE A 51 9.36 19.05 -0.32
N LEU A 52 10.30 18.10 -0.26
CA LEU A 52 10.54 17.26 0.92
C LEU A 52 11.14 18.02 2.10
N GLN A 53 11.89 19.11 1.88
CA GLN A 53 12.43 19.93 2.97
C GLN A 53 11.35 20.72 3.75
N ARG A 54 10.12 20.86 3.22
CA ARG A 54 9.07 21.67 3.86
C ARG A 54 8.15 20.92 4.84
N PHE A 55 8.23 19.59 4.98
CA PHE A 55 7.15 18.82 5.63
C PHE A 55 7.44 18.13 6.99
N LEU A 56 8.68 18.11 7.50
CA LEU A 56 9.00 17.40 8.75
C LEU A 56 8.73 18.20 10.04
N ASN A 57 7.62 18.97 10.11
CA ASN A 57 7.21 19.67 11.34
C ASN A 57 5.67 19.98 11.43
N LYS A 58 4.77 19.02 11.74
CA LYS A 58 3.30 19.27 11.87
C LYS A 58 2.49 18.41 12.89
N ASN A 59 1.37 19.01 13.36
CA ASN A 59 0.39 18.62 14.41
C ASN A 59 -0.95 18.01 13.89
N SER A 60 -0.97 17.33 12.75
CA SER A 60 -2.20 16.73 12.22
C SER A 60 -1.94 15.34 11.63
N LEU A 61 -2.75 14.35 12.02
CA LEU A 61 -2.77 13.04 11.38
C LEU A 61 -3.20 13.17 9.92
N GLN A 62 -2.55 12.39 9.05
CA GLN A 62 -2.92 12.28 7.64
C GLN A 62 -4.36 11.75 7.56
N ARG A 63 -5.26 12.54 6.97
CA ARG A 63 -6.63 12.09 6.64
C ARG A 63 -6.53 11.09 5.48
N GLY A 64 -6.72 9.81 5.77
CA GLY A 64 -6.90 8.79 4.74
C GLY A 64 -6.23 7.46 5.06
N CYS A 65 -6.67 6.42 4.35
CA CYS A 65 -6.04 5.10 4.36
C CYS A 65 -5.18 4.96 3.10
N ILE A 66 -4.09 4.21 3.18
CA ILE A 66 -3.29 3.88 2.01
C ILE A 66 -4.10 2.96 1.09
N TYR A 67 -3.93 3.15 -0.21
CA TYR A 67 -4.41 2.21 -1.20
C TYR A 67 -3.38 1.09 -1.30
N ASN A 68 -3.72 -0.12 -0.83
CA ASN A 68 -2.76 -1.19 -0.58
C ASN A 68 -2.93 -2.39 -1.53
N ASN A 69 -3.58 -2.20 -2.67
CA ASN A 69 -3.68 -3.20 -3.75
C ASN A 69 -2.30 -3.53 -4.36
N PHE A 70 -1.31 -2.66 -4.09
CA PHE A 70 0.10 -2.88 -4.37
C PHE A 70 0.96 -2.44 -3.18
N PHE A 71 1.80 -3.32 -2.66
CA PHE A 71 2.85 -2.97 -1.70
C PHE A 71 3.98 -3.98 -1.69
N VAL A 72 5.14 -3.54 -1.21
CA VAL A 72 6.25 -4.42 -0.79
C VAL A 72 6.50 -4.17 0.69
N ILE A 73 6.50 -5.22 1.48
CA ILE A 73 6.72 -5.16 2.94
C ILE A 73 7.87 -6.07 3.34
N ARG A 74 8.69 -5.59 4.28
CA ARG A 74 9.71 -6.43 4.93
C ARG A 74 9.05 -7.27 6.01
N LEU A 75 9.06 -8.59 5.87
CA LEU A 75 8.38 -9.51 6.79
C LEU A 75 8.92 -9.43 8.21
N LYS A 76 10.24 -9.25 8.35
CA LYS A 76 10.91 -9.04 9.64
C LYS A 76 10.34 -7.86 10.43
N TRP A 77 9.97 -6.75 9.76
CA TRP A 77 9.36 -5.61 10.44
C TRP A 77 8.04 -5.99 11.09
N TYR A 78 7.18 -6.71 10.35
CA TYR A 78 5.90 -7.20 10.87
C TYR A 78 6.11 -8.10 12.09
N TYR A 79 7.01 -9.09 12.02
CA TYR A 79 7.22 -10.06 13.10
C TYR A 79 7.91 -9.48 14.35
N GLU A 80 8.88 -8.58 14.17
CA GLU A 80 9.67 -8.06 15.29
C GLU A 80 9.02 -6.86 15.98
N SER A 81 8.15 -6.13 15.29
CA SER A 81 7.48 -4.97 15.86
C SER A 81 6.35 -5.42 16.81
N LYS A 82 6.69 -5.57 18.10
CA LYS A 82 5.74 -5.93 19.17
C LYS A 82 4.49 -5.03 19.21
N ARG A 83 4.66 -3.74 18.87
CA ARG A 83 3.55 -2.77 18.84
C ARG A 83 2.59 -3.07 17.70
N VAL A 84 3.12 -3.33 16.51
CA VAL A 84 2.33 -3.74 15.34
C VAL A 84 1.64 -5.08 15.60
N GLN A 85 2.38 -6.07 16.12
CA GLN A 85 1.81 -7.37 16.48
C GLN A 85 0.67 -7.24 17.48
N SER A 86 0.87 -6.50 18.57
CA SER A 86 -0.18 -6.31 19.57
C SER A 86 -1.42 -5.64 18.96
N PHE A 87 -1.24 -4.64 18.10
CA PHE A 87 -2.35 -3.97 17.43
C PHE A 87 -3.14 -4.91 16.51
N VAL A 88 -2.45 -5.70 15.67
CA VAL A 88 -3.12 -6.64 14.77
C VAL A 88 -3.85 -7.74 15.56
N HIS A 89 -3.24 -8.26 16.64
CA HIS A 89 -3.90 -9.25 17.50
C HIS A 89 -5.18 -8.72 18.16
N GLU A 90 -5.21 -7.44 18.55
CA GLU A 90 -6.42 -6.80 19.07
C GLU A 90 -7.52 -6.67 17.99
N LEU A 91 -7.15 -6.43 16.73
CA LEU A 91 -8.10 -6.32 15.61
C LEU A 91 -8.73 -7.66 15.21
N ILE A 92 -7.99 -8.76 15.31
CA ILE A 92 -8.52 -10.10 15.00
C ILE A 92 -9.31 -10.69 16.18
N ARG A 93 -9.05 -10.23 17.41
CA ARG A 93 -9.76 -10.70 18.60
C ARG A 93 -11.26 -10.43 18.45
N ASP A 94 -12.06 -11.43 18.82
CA ASP A 94 -13.52 -11.39 18.73
C ASP A 94 -14.06 -11.05 17.33
N ASN A 95 -13.28 -11.33 16.29
CA ASN A 95 -13.60 -11.02 14.90
C ASN A 95 -13.92 -9.54 14.66
N LEU A 96 -13.27 -8.62 15.38
CA LEU A 96 -13.59 -7.18 15.32
C LEU A 96 -13.54 -6.64 13.88
N MET A 97 -12.52 -6.98 13.10
CA MET A 97 -12.44 -6.62 11.68
C MET A 97 -13.66 -7.08 10.88
N LEU A 98 -14.12 -8.30 11.12
CA LEU A 98 -15.27 -8.89 10.42
C LEU A 98 -16.58 -8.27 10.87
N ARG A 99 -16.70 -7.78 12.11
CA ARG A 99 -17.92 -7.10 12.59
C ARG A 99 -18.01 -5.68 12.03
N GLU A 100 -16.93 -4.93 12.14
CA GLU A 100 -16.89 -3.49 11.89
C GLU A 100 -16.53 -3.09 10.44
N TYR A 101 -16.34 -4.05 9.54
CA TYR A 101 -16.00 -3.77 8.13
C TYR A 101 -14.68 -2.98 7.96
N ILE A 102 -13.66 -3.34 8.74
CA ILE A 102 -12.38 -2.64 8.71
C ILE A 102 -11.58 -3.08 7.46
N GLY A 103 -11.24 -2.12 6.61
CA GLY A 103 -10.38 -2.34 5.44
C GLY A 103 -8.91 -2.48 5.81
N ASP A 104 -8.22 -3.41 5.19
CA ASP A 104 -6.79 -3.68 5.38
C ASP A 104 -5.88 -2.50 5.01
N GLY A 105 -6.23 -1.71 3.99
CA GLY A 105 -5.50 -0.46 3.67
C GLY A 105 -5.50 0.53 4.85
N CYS A 106 -6.59 0.61 5.62
CA CYS A 106 -6.65 1.43 6.82
C CYS A 106 -5.84 0.84 7.98
N VAL A 107 -5.84 -0.49 8.11
CA VAL A 107 -5.02 -1.17 9.12
C VAL A 107 -3.54 -0.97 8.84
N HIS A 108 -3.11 -1.13 7.58
CA HIS A 108 -1.72 -0.90 7.18
C HIS A 108 -1.30 0.56 7.42
N SER A 109 -2.14 1.54 7.10
CA SER A 109 -1.91 2.95 7.51
C SER A 109 -1.69 3.10 9.01
N ALA A 110 -2.54 2.48 9.83
CA ALA A 110 -2.41 2.54 11.27
C ALA A 110 -1.11 1.87 11.77
N MET A 111 -0.68 0.75 11.16
CA MET A 111 0.59 0.09 11.50
C MET A 111 1.78 1.01 11.25
N LEU A 112 1.80 1.73 10.11
CA LEU A 112 2.84 2.71 9.79
C LEU A 112 2.86 3.88 10.78
N GLU A 113 1.69 4.30 11.27
CA GLU A 113 1.59 5.34 12.29
C GLU A 113 2.01 4.85 13.70
N ILE A 114 1.76 3.58 14.02
CA ILE A 114 2.14 2.97 15.30
C ILE A 114 3.66 2.81 15.42
N ASP A 115 4.32 2.44 14.33
CA ASP A 115 5.75 2.19 14.30
C ASP A 115 6.50 3.27 13.51
N LYS A 116 6.74 4.42 14.16
CA LYS A 116 7.44 5.56 13.55
C LYS A 116 8.91 5.30 13.17
N GLN A 117 9.47 4.15 13.54
CA GLN A 117 10.83 3.78 13.16
C GLN A 117 10.89 3.06 11.82
N VAL A 118 9.75 2.63 11.27
CA VAL A 118 9.71 1.97 9.97
C VAL A 118 10.15 2.94 8.87
N LYS A 119 11.09 2.50 8.03
CA LYS A 119 11.43 3.22 6.80
C LYS A 119 10.30 3.00 5.80
N ILE A 120 9.66 4.09 5.39
CA ILE A 120 8.61 4.10 4.37
C ILE A 120 9.19 4.70 3.11
N GLU A 121 9.05 4.00 2.00
CA GLU A 121 9.44 4.49 0.68
C GLU A 121 8.19 4.50 -0.20
N ARG A 122 7.87 5.66 -0.77
CA ARG A 122 6.78 5.79 -1.74
C ARG A 122 7.40 5.67 -3.13
N MET A 123 7.09 4.59 -3.83
CA MET A 123 7.50 4.40 -5.21
C MET A 123 6.62 5.27 -6.10
N THR A 124 7.18 6.36 -6.61
CA THR A 124 6.52 7.24 -7.59
C THR A 124 7.12 7.08 -8.97
N ASP A 125 8.23 6.36 -9.11
CA ASP A 125 8.94 6.15 -10.36
C ASP A 125 8.31 5.07 -11.26
N ILE A 126 7.25 4.40 -10.80
CA ILE A 126 6.46 3.44 -11.55
C ILE A 126 5.06 3.98 -11.83
N SER A 127 4.58 3.75 -13.06
CA SER A 127 3.16 3.91 -13.37
C SER A 127 2.43 2.63 -12.96
N TYR A 128 1.37 2.78 -12.18
CA TYR A 128 0.57 1.67 -11.69
C TYR A 128 -0.92 1.94 -11.91
N GLY A 129 -1.61 0.98 -12.50
CA GLY A 129 -3.07 1.00 -12.63
C GLY A 129 -3.70 -0.16 -11.87
N HIS A 130 -4.86 0.09 -11.29
CA HIS A 130 -5.74 -0.94 -10.75
C HIS A 130 -7.19 -0.50 -10.89
N ASN A 131 -8.00 -1.26 -11.63
CA ASN A 131 -9.34 -0.86 -12.05
C ASN A 131 -9.34 0.53 -12.75
N THR A 132 -10.14 1.48 -12.25
CA THR A 132 -10.23 2.87 -12.73
C THR A 132 -9.25 3.82 -12.02
N HIS A 133 -8.44 3.29 -11.09
CA HIS A 133 -7.46 4.06 -10.35
C HIS A 133 -6.12 3.98 -11.06
N LEU A 134 -5.58 5.14 -11.43
CA LEU A 134 -4.29 5.22 -12.10
C LEU A 134 -3.37 6.12 -11.29
N MET A 135 -2.15 5.63 -11.10
CA MET A 135 -1.03 6.37 -10.57
C MET A 135 -0.03 6.52 -11.73
N SER A 136 -0.02 7.69 -12.37
CA SER A 136 1.01 8.00 -13.35
C SER A 136 2.37 8.07 -12.67
N ARG A 137 3.44 7.76 -13.40
CA ARG A 137 4.81 8.03 -12.96
C ARG A 137 4.96 9.48 -12.48
N GLY A 138 5.70 9.66 -11.40
CA GLY A 138 5.88 10.90 -10.65
C GLY A 138 4.70 11.26 -9.73
N SER A 139 3.54 10.61 -9.86
CA SER A 139 2.37 10.93 -9.03
C SER A 139 2.58 10.43 -7.62
N VAL A 140 2.24 11.28 -6.66
CA VAL A 140 2.21 10.92 -5.23
C VAL A 140 0.88 10.29 -4.83
N ASP A 141 -0.17 10.46 -5.64
CA ASP A 141 -1.54 10.02 -5.35
C ASP A 141 -2.18 9.31 -6.55
N PHE A 142 -3.12 8.42 -6.26
CA PHE A 142 -4.00 7.80 -7.25
C PHE A 142 -5.04 8.80 -7.74
N ARG A 143 -5.24 8.86 -9.05
CA ARG A 143 -6.29 9.66 -9.68
C ARG A 143 -7.34 8.72 -10.28
N PHE A 144 -8.60 9.15 -10.21
CA PHE A 144 -9.69 8.47 -10.90
C PHE A 144 -9.69 8.93 -12.35
N TYR A 145 -9.52 7.98 -13.26
CA TYR A 145 -9.72 8.21 -14.68
C TYR A 145 -10.72 7.18 -15.21
N ALA A 146 -11.60 7.62 -16.11
CA ALA A 146 -12.35 6.65 -16.91
C ALA A 146 -11.34 5.93 -17.81
N VAL A 147 -11.38 4.59 -17.81
CA VAL A 147 -10.43 3.73 -18.56
C VAL A 147 -10.34 4.16 -20.04
N ASP A 148 -11.45 4.59 -20.64
CA ASP A 148 -11.52 5.05 -22.03
C ASP A 148 -10.80 6.39 -22.29
N GLY A 149 -10.75 7.28 -21.30
CA GLY A 149 -10.05 8.57 -21.42
C GLY A 149 -8.53 8.39 -21.37
N PHE A 150 -8.08 7.41 -20.60
CA PHE A 150 -6.67 7.14 -20.38
C PHE A 150 -5.96 6.55 -21.61
N TRP A 151 -6.58 5.57 -22.29
CA TRP A 151 -6.01 5.03 -23.52
C TRP A 151 -5.83 6.09 -24.59
N LYS A 152 -6.73 7.08 -24.67
CA LYS A 152 -6.60 8.21 -25.58
C LYS A 152 -5.40 9.08 -25.23
N GLU A 153 -5.19 9.41 -23.96
CA GLU A 153 -4.04 10.23 -23.54
C GLU A 153 -2.69 9.54 -23.80
N ILE A 154 -2.59 8.22 -23.56
CA ILE A 154 -1.37 7.47 -23.87
C ILE A 154 -1.14 7.41 -25.38
N LEU A 155 -2.15 7.03 -26.17
CA LEU A 155 -2.01 6.88 -27.63
C LEU A 155 -1.75 8.22 -28.34
N HIS A 156 -2.15 9.35 -27.76
CA HIS A 156 -1.86 10.68 -28.30
C HIS A 156 -0.55 11.28 -27.80
N SER A 157 0.13 10.63 -26.85
CA SER A 157 1.44 11.05 -26.32
C SER A 157 2.61 10.20 -26.84
N CYS A 158 2.34 9.23 -27.74
CA CYS A 158 3.32 8.47 -28.52
C CYS A 158 3.44 9.04 -29.93
#